data_AF-A0A919MMK3-F1
#
_entry.id   AF-A0A919MMK3-F1
#
_cell.length_a   1.000
_cell.length_b   1.000
_cell.length_c   1.000
_cell.angle_alpha   90.00
_cell.angle_beta   90.00
_cell.angle_gamma   90.00
#
_symmetry.space_group_name_H-M   'P 1'
#
loop_
_entity.id
_entity.type
_entity.pdbx_description
1 polymer ?
#
loop_
_entity_poly.entity_id
_entity_poly.type
_entity_poly.pdbx_seq_one_letter_code
_entity_poly.pdbx_strand_id
1 'polypeptide(L)' 'MLAMFEKVGDTITPMRRHGSAEEVARAVLFLAFDATFTTGAELNVDGGLGQRLTRPQ' A
#
# COMPACT_ATOMS: atom_id res chain seq x y z
N MET A 1 15.49 -10.81 14.15
CA MET A 1 15.20 -9.37 13.99
C MET A 1 14.28 -9.12 12.80
N LEU A 2 14.62 -9.56 11.57
CA LEU A 2 13.78 -9.41 10.38
C LEU A 2 12.36 -10.00 10.52
N ALA A 3 12.26 -11.26 10.96
CA ALA A 3 10.95 -11.93 11.10
C ALA A 3 10.00 -11.21 12.09
N MET A 4 10.55 -10.49 13.08
CA MET A 4 9.74 -9.68 13.99
C MET A 4 9.20 -8.44 13.27
N PHE A 5 10.01 -7.83 12.41
CA PHE A 5 9.65 -6.66 11.62
C PHE A 5 8.53 -7.00 10.62
N GLU A 6 8.65 -8.13 9.95
CA GLU A 6 7.64 -8.66 9.03
C GLU A 6 6.31 -8.93 9.75
N LYS A 7 6.37 -9.60 10.91
CA LYS A 7 5.17 -9.86 11.70
C LYS A 7 4.49 -8.57 12.21
N VAL A 8 5.28 -7.54 12.54
CA VAL A 8 4.75 -6.22 12.90
C VAL A 8 4.06 -5.58 11.71
N GLY A 9 4.68 -5.58 10.53
CA GLY A 9 4.08 -5.06 9.29
C GLY A 9 2.73 -5.72 8.98
N ASP A 10 2.66 -7.04 9.08
CA ASP A 10 1.41 -7.79 8.89
C ASP A 10 0.36 -7.49 9.97
N THR A 11 0.75 -7.00 11.14
CA THR A 11 -0.22 -6.68 12.20
C THR A 11 -0.77 -5.27 12.06
N ILE A 12 0.05 -4.31 11.62
CA ILE A 12 -0.32 -2.89 11.58
C ILE A 12 -0.94 -2.45 10.25
N THR A 13 -0.67 -3.16 9.16
CA THR A 13 -1.32 -2.90 7.87
C THR A 13 -2.75 -3.47 7.86
N PRO A 14 -3.75 -2.72 7.38
CA PRO A 14 -5.13 -3.23 7.23
C PRO A 14 -5.24 -4.53 6.42
N MET A 15 -4.43 -4.69 5.37
CA MET A 15 -4.40 -5.89 4.51
C MET A 15 -3.70 -7.10 5.13
N ARG A 16 -3.03 -6.94 6.28
CA ARG A 16 -2.40 -8.02 7.06
C ARG A 16 -1.37 -8.87 6.31
N ARG A 17 -0.67 -8.26 5.36
CA ARG A 17 0.42 -8.89 4.63
C ARG A 17 1.38 -7.85 4.07
N HIS A 18 2.58 -8.29 3.74
CA HIS A 18 3.50 -7.51 2.93
C HIS A 18 3.01 -7.44 1.47
N GLY A 19 3.24 -6.28 0.87
CA GLY A 19 3.06 -6.08 -0.56
C GLY A 19 4.26 -6.62 -1.35
N SER A 20 4.03 -6.97 -2.62
CA SER A 20 5.12 -7.29 -3.56
C SER A 20 5.54 -6.07 -4.38
N ALA A 21 6.76 -6.09 -4.93
CA ALA A 21 7.23 -5.01 -5.80
C ALA A 21 6.35 -4.85 -7.05
N GLU A 22 5.76 -5.94 -7.53
CA GLU A 22 4.84 -5.96 -8.67
C GLU A 22 3.54 -5.21 -8.38
N GLU A 23 3.09 -5.14 -7.13
CA GLU A 23 1.93 -4.34 -6.74
C GLU A 23 2.20 -2.85 -6.91
N VAL A 24 3.39 -2.40 -6.50
CA VAL A 24 3.86 -1.03 -6.72
C VAL A 24 4.00 -0.75 -8.22
N ALA A 25 4.61 -1.67 -8.97
CA ALA A 25 4.78 -1.52 -10.41
C ALA A 25 3.43 -1.37 -11.14
N ARG A 26 2.40 -2.14 -10.76
CA ARG A 26 1.05 -1.99 -11.35
C ARG A 26 0.43 -0.63 -11.07
N ALA A 27 0.58 -0.10 -9.86
CA ALA A 27 0.09 1.24 -9.52
C ALA A 27 0.81 2.33 -10.33
N VAL A 28 2.13 2.18 -10.53
CA VAL A 28 2.91 3.08 -11.39
C VAL A 28 2.45 2.99 -12.85
N LEU A 29 2.21 1.78 -13.38
CA LEU A 29 1.69 1.60 -14.74
C LEU A 29 0.34 2.28 -14.92
N PHE A 30 -0.57 2.13 -13.95
CA PHE A 30 -1.86 2.84 -13.96
C PHE A 30 -1.66 4.37 -14.02
N LEU A 31 -0.82 4.93 -13.14
CA LEU A 31 -0.55 6.37 -13.13
C LEU A 31 0.10 6.86 -14.43
N ALA A 32 0.96 6.04 -15.04
CA ALA A 32 1.69 6.39 -16.25
C ALA A 32 0.81 6.38 -17.51
N PHE A 33 -0.16 5.47 -17.59
CA PHE A 33 -0.86 5.20 -18.84
C PHE A 33 -2.38 5.42 -18.77
N ASP A 34 -3.02 5.11 -17.65
CA ASP A 34 -4.48 5.08 -17.56
C ASP A 34 -5.06 6.30 -16.83
N ALA A 35 -4.29 6.93 -15.93
CA ALA A 35 -4.72 8.07 -15.11
C ALA A 35 -4.75 9.41 -15.89
N THR A 36 -5.36 9.41 -17.08
CA THR A 36 -5.29 10.46 -18.11
C THR A 36 -5.82 11.86 -17.73
N PHE A 37 -6.55 11.97 -16.62
CA PHE A 37 -7.04 13.25 -16.08
C PHE A 37 -6.63 13.47 -14.62
N THR A 38 -5.60 12.77 -14.14
CA THR A 38 -5.08 12.88 -12.77
C THR A 38 -3.69 13.51 -12.80
N THR A 39 -3.48 14.55 -11.99
CA THR A 39 -2.16 15.16 -11.77
C THR A 39 -2.08 15.73 -10.35
N GLY A 40 -0.87 15.80 -9.78
CA GLY A 40 -0.63 16.35 -8.44
C GLY A 40 -1.21 15.53 -7.29
N ALA A 41 -1.70 14.33 -7.53
CA ALA A 41 -2.26 13.44 -6.52
C ALA A 41 -1.24 12.38 -6.07
N GLU A 42 -1.30 12.00 -4.80
CA GLU A 42 -0.53 10.90 -4.23
C GLU A 42 -1.40 9.64 -4.15
N LEU A 43 -0.87 8.51 -4.62
CA LEU A 43 -1.52 7.20 -4.52
C LEU A 43 -0.73 6.32 -3.55
N ASN A 44 -1.31 6.03 -2.39
CA ASN A 44 -0.72 5.13 -1.41
C ASN A 44 -0.82 3.67 -1.88
N VAL A 45 0.31 2.96 -1.87
CA VAL A 45 0.42 1.55 -2.25
C VAL A 45 1.08 0.76 -1.11
N ASP A 46 0.46 0.80 0.07
CA ASP A 46 1.08 0.39 1.34
C ASP A 46 0.23 -0.59 2.15
N GLY A 47 -0.76 -1.23 1.51
CA GLY A 47 -1.70 -2.13 2.20
C GLY A 47 -2.62 -1.43 3.21
N GLY A 48 -2.71 -0.09 3.14
CA GLY A 48 -3.56 0.76 3.99
C GLY A 48 -2.86 1.33 5.23
N LEU A 49 -1.53 1.22 5.34
CA LEU A 49 -0.77 1.63 6.52
C LEU A 49 -0.92 3.13 6.84
N GLY A 50 -0.77 3.99 5.84
CA GLY A 50 -0.80 5.44 5.98
C GLY A 50 -2.19 6.04 6.17
N GLN A 51 -3.24 5.24 5.91
CA GLN A 51 -4.62 5.72 5.95
C GLN A 51 -5.23 5.76 7.35
N ARG A 52 -4.52 5.27 8.39
CA ARG A 52 -5.01 5.24 9.79
C ARG A 52 -6.45 4.70 9.91
N LEU A 53 -6.80 3.75 9.04
CA LEU A 53 -8.10 3.09 9.07
C LEU A 53 -8.18 2.24 10.32
N THR A 54 -8.72 2.80 11.41
CA THR A 54 -9.13 2.02 12.57
C THR A 54 -10.29 1.14 12.15
N ARG A 55 -10.15 -0.18 12.30
CA ARG A 55 -11.28 -1.09 12.10
C ARG A 55 -12.44 -0.63 12.99
N PRO A 56 -13.69 -0.62 12.51
CA PRO A 56 -14.83 -0.64 13.42
C PRO A 56 -14.64 -1.86 14.32
N GLN A 57 -14.77 -1.66 15.63
CA GLN A 57 -14.77 -2.77 16.59
C GLN A 57 -15.95 -3.70 16.33
#